data_AF-A0A522MFT6-F1
#
_entry.id   AF-A0A522MFT6-F1
#
_cell.length_a   1.000
_cell.length_b   1.000
_cell.length_c   1.000
_cell.angle_alpha   90.00
_cell.angle_beta   90.00
_cell.angle_gamma   90.00
#
_symmetry.space_group_name_H-M   'P 1'
#
loop_
_entity.id
_entity.type
_entity.pdbx_description
1 polymer ?
#
loop_
_entity_poly.entity_id
_entity_poly.type
_entity_poly.pdbx_seq_one_letter_code
_entity_poly.pdbx_strand_id
1 'polypeptide(L)'
;MRCSLGDTFLALRLDWGICAIGSGSVDSQPSPSSRPAGETLSERISPEDRYRALVDSIKDYAIFLLDAKGRIATWNAGAERIQGYRAREIIGRHFSVFYPEEVAARGYPDEELRHAAELGRWEDEGWRVRKDGSRLWANVVITALRDESGEVVGFAKITRDLTERRRNEEQLRQSEERLRRLMDAVEDAIFMLDPGGQITSWNGGATRVLGFRAEEIIGRHFSRLYPIEETAERRPERDLADAAASGRIENEGWRVRRDGSRFCANIVVTAVHGVAGELVGFAKVVRDITERNQLRQLEYASELAARIEATREEEKKRIARELHDDLGQQLTALKMDLSTLAMVDARALEREPQALDAVRTRALAMREAVDHAIASVRRLAAGLRPAVLDDLGLLPALEWLVDDFRQRSRLRIDIESDACDVVFNEAASTAIFRIVQEALTNVVRHAQNATAVRIELSCDATTCEVAIRDNGVDGGRSPGELEGRPSPSGLAGIRERVRRLGGSVAIGREADGGFSIRLSVPRAVMEAPPSS
;
A
#
# COMPACT_ATOMS: atom_id res chain seq x y z
N MET A 1 -17.41 27.85 -21.49
CA MET A 1 -16.31 28.70 -21.98
C MET A 1 -15.46 27.86 -22.92
N ARG A 2 -15.58 28.12 -24.23
CA ARG A 2 -14.72 27.57 -25.29
C ARG A 2 -13.79 28.70 -25.72
N CYS A 3 -12.49 28.44 -25.81
CA CYS A 3 -11.58 29.25 -26.62
C CYS A 3 -10.61 28.31 -27.34
N SER A 4 -10.72 28.35 -28.66
CA SER A 4 -9.80 27.80 -29.65
C SER A 4 -8.52 28.62 -29.71
N LEU A 5 -7.42 27.99 -30.13
CA LEU A 5 -6.41 28.59 -30.99
C LEU A 5 -5.73 27.45 -31.76
N GLY A 6 -5.91 27.46 -33.10
CA GLY A 6 -5.02 26.79 -34.05
C GLY A 6 -3.63 27.45 -34.03
N ASP A 7 -2.63 27.04 -34.79
CA ASP A 7 -2.58 26.23 -36.00
C ASP A 7 -1.09 25.89 -36.23
N THR A 8 -0.83 25.14 -37.30
CA THR A 8 0.48 24.95 -37.98
C THR A 8 1.37 23.80 -37.47
N PHE A 9 1.27 22.64 -38.11
CA PHE A 9 2.46 21.86 -38.50
C PHE A 9 2.16 21.01 -39.75
N LEU A 10 2.92 21.29 -40.81
CA LEU A 10 2.89 20.65 -42.12
C LEU A 10 3.60 19.27 -42.01
N ALA A 11 2.90 18.19 -42.34
CA ALA A 11 3.46 16.85 -42.45
C ALA A 11 3.56 16.45 -43.94
N LEU A 12 4.78 16.30 -44.45
CA LEU A 12 5.06 15.67 -45.73
C LEU A 12 5.39 14.19 -45.49
N ARG A 13 4.42 13.33 -45.82
CA ARG A 13 4.60 11.89 -46.01
C ARG A 13 5.19 11.64 -47.39
N LEU A 14 6.27 10.86 -47.43
CA LEU A 14 6.78 10.19 -48.62
C LEU A 14 5.97 8.91 -48.84
N ASP A 15 5.30 8.78 -49.98
CA ASP A 15 4.80 7.50 -50.49
C ASP A 15 5.54 7.15 -51.79
N TRP A 16 6.08 5.92 -51.82
CA TRP A 16 6.63 5.26 -52.98
C TRP A 16 5.49 4.60 -53.77
N GLY A 17 5.47 4.75 -55.10
CA GLY A 17 4.53 4.10 -56.00
C GLY A 17 5.08 3.98 -57.41
N ILE A 18 4.99 2.78 -57.98
CA ILE A 18 5.79 2.22 -59.09
C ILE A 18 5.17 2.48 -60.49
N CYS A 19 6.06 2.62 -61.49
CA CYS A 19 5.98 2.43 -62.96
C CYS A 19 4.67 2.70 -63.75
N ALA A 20 4.81 3.45 -64.87
CA ALA A 20 4.75 2.91 -66.25
C ALA A 20 5.00 3.98 -67.35
N ILE A 21 5.98 3.69 -68.21
CA ILE A 21 6.08 3.83 -69.69
C ILE A 21 5.38 5.03 -70.40
N GLY A 22 6.18 5.82 -71.14
CA GLY A 22 5.68 6.71 -72.20
C GLY A 22 6.79 7.46 -72.94
N SER A 23 6.92 7.18 -74.24
CA SER A 23 7.94 7.55 -75.22
C SER A 23 8.14 9.05 -75.57
N GLY A 24 9.36 9.37 -76.05
CA GLY A 24 9.70 10.54 -76.87
C GLY A 24 10.65 11.49 -76.14
N SER A 25 11.77 11.97 -76.67
CA SER A 25 12.30 12.04 -78.04
C SER A 25 13.81 12.26 -77.92
N VAL A 26 14.57 11.58 -78.78
CA VAL A 26 16.03 11.67 -78.88
C VAL A 26 16.37 13.02 -79.52
N ASP A 27 17.09 13.87 -78.79
CA ASP A 27 17.87 14.96 -79.37
C ASP A 27 19.31 14.91 -78.85
N SER A 28 20.21 15.02 -79.82
CA SER A 28 21.64 14.71 -79.81
C SER A 28 22.48 15.52 -78.81
N GLN A 29 23.21 14.81 -77.94
CA GLN A 29 24.40 15.36 -77.28
C GLN A 29 25.63 15.22 -78.19
N PRO A 30 26.57 16.18 -78.19
CA PRO A 30 27.86 15.99 -78.83
C PRO A 30 28.72 15.05 -77.99
N SER A 31 29.44 14.17 -78.67
CA SER A 31 30.36 13.17 -78.13
C SER A 31 31.44 13.83 -77.24
N PRO A 32 31.71 13.33 -76.02
CA PRO A 32 32.90 13.74 -75.29
C PRO A 32 34.12 13.14 -75.98
N SER A 33 35.01 14.02 -76.43
CA SER A 33 36.36 13.73 -76.87
C SER A 33 37.03 12.70 -75.96
N SER A 34 37.55 11.63 -76.56
CA SER A 34 38.41 10.62 -75.96
C SER A 34 39.58 11.25 -75.21
N ARG A 35 39.49 11.32 -73.87
CA ARG A 35 40.67 11.36 -73.00
C ARG A 35 40.99 9.92 -72.61
N PRO A 36 42.24 9.45 -72.74
CA PRO A 36 42.58 8.10 -72.34
C PRO A 36 42.44 7.98 -70.81
N ALA A 37 41.70 6.96 -70.39
CA ALA A 37 41.68 6.47 -69.02
C ALA A 37 42.98 5.68 -68.76
N GLY A 38 43.61 5.91 -67.60
CA GLY A 38 44.62 5.01 -67.07
C GLY A 38 45.99 5.60 -66.76
N GLU A 39 46.08 6.79 -66.17
CA GLU A 39 47.28 7.16 -65.40
C GLU A 39 46.99 6.88 -63.93
N THR A 40 47.80 5.99 -63.35
CA THR A 40 47.72 5.63 -61.93
C THR A 40 48.15 6.81 -61.07
N LEU A 41 47.66 6.89 -59.82
CA LEU A 41 48.02 7.95 -58.85
C LEU A 41 49.55 8.04 -58.64
N SER A 42 50.27 6.97 -58.98
CA SER A 42 51.73 6.89 -59.00
C SER A 42 52.43 7.66 -60.13
N GLU A 43 51.75 7.98 -61.22
CA GLU A 43 52.33 8.64 -62.40
C GLU A 43 52.07 10.16 -62.40
N ARG A 44 51.09 10.64 -61.63
CA ARG A 44 50.65 12.05 -61.62
C ARG A 44 51.24 12.92 -60.52
N ILE A 45 51.85 12.31 -59.51
CA ILE A 45 52.24 12.98 -58.27
C ILE A 45 53.62 12.46 -57.85
N SER A 46 54.54 13.36 -57.52
CA SER A 46 55.87 12.98 -57.04
C SER A 46 55.77 12.06 -55.80
N PRO A 47 56.75 11.18 -55.54
CA PRO A 47 56.75 10.35 -54.34
C PRO A 47 56.59 11.16 -53.05
N GLU A 48 57.17 12.36 -53.00
CA GLU A 48 57.07 13.30 -51.87
C GLU A 48 55.66 13.87 -51.71
N ASP A 49 55.02 14.27 -52.80
CA ASP A 49 53.67 14.81 -52.78
C ASP A 49 52.62 13.73 -52.43
N ARG A 50 52.87 12.47 -52.80
CA ARG A 50 52.05 11.32 -52.37
C ARG A 50 52.14 11.08 -50.87
N TYR A 51 53.35 11.09 -50.32
CA TYR A 51 53.55 10.92 -48.87
C TYR A 51 52.90 12.06 -48.08
N ARG A 52 53.07 13.31 -48.54
CA ARG A 52 52.43 14.48 -47.94
C ARG A 52 50.90 14.36 -47.98
N ALA A 53 50.33 13.97 -49.12
CA ALA A 53 48.88 13.78 -49.24
C ALA A 53 48.32 12.69 -48.30
N LEU A 54 49.05 11.57 -48.11
CA LEU A 54 48.65 10.52 -47.17
C LEU A 54 48.65 11.03 -45.73
N VAL A 55 49.71 11.71 -45.30
CA VAL A 55 49.84 12.22 -43.93
C VAL A 55 48.83 13.35 -43.65
N ASP A 56 48.52 14.19 -44.64
CA ASP A 56 47.52 15.26 -44.51
C ASP A 56 46.07 14.76 -44.54
N SER A 57 45.82 13.59 -45.14
CA SER A 57 44.50 12.94 -45.10
C SER A 57 44.13 12.48 -43.68
N ILE A 58 45.13 12.22 -42.83
CA ILE A 58 44.94 11.78 -41.44
C ILE A 58 44.65 12.99 -40.57
N LYS A 59 43.39 13.12 -40.18
CA LYS A 59 42.87 14.29 -39.46
C LYS A 59 42.82 14.13 -37.94
N ASP A 60 42.76 12.89 -37.46
CA ASP A 60 42.58 12.56 -36.04
C ASP A 60 43.91 12.38 -35.28
N TYR A 61 45.04 12.51 -35.99
CA TYR A 61 46.38 12.39 -35.44
C TYR A 61 47.22 13.60 -35.85
N ALA A 62 47.97 14.12 -34.89
CA ALA A 62 49.05 15.05 -35.15
C ALA A 62 50.30 14.24 -35.49
N ILE A 63 50.79 14.38 -36.72
CA ILE A 63 51.94 13.64 -37.23
C ILE A 63 52.95 14.66 -37.74
N PHE A 64 54.13 14.69 -37.13
CA PHE A 64 55.19 15.61 -37.50
C PHE A 64 56.57 15.04 -37.21
N LEU A 65 57.55 15.54 -37.95
CA LEU A 65 58.96 15.21 -37.77
C LEU A 65 59.63 16.26 -36.89
N LEU A 66 60.62 15.82 -36.12
CA LEU A 66 61.54 16.62 -35.33
C LEU A 66 62.95 16.43 -35.88
N ASP A 67 63.77 17.49 -35.85
CA ASP A 67 65.21 17.37 -36.03
C ASP A 67 65.87 16.67 -34.82
N ALA A 68 67.17 16.37 -34.92
CA ALA A 68 67.94 15.74 -33.84
C ALA A 68 67.96 16.54 -32.52
N LYS A 69 67.59 17.83 -32.55
CA LYS A 69 67.49 18.71 -31.37
C LYS A 69 66.05 18.91 -30.90
N GLY A 70 65.08 18.14 -31.42
CA GLY A 70 63.68 18.25 -31.03
C GLY A 70 62.90 19.43 -31.64
N ARG A 71 63.43 20.10 -32.68
CA ARG A 71 62.72 21.18 -33.37
C ARG A 71 61.82 20.64 -34.46
N ILE A 72 60.62 21.19 -34.56
CA ILE A 72 59.59 20.71 -35.48
C ILE A 72 59.98 21.02 -36.92
N ALA A 73 60.10 19.98 -37.75
CA ALA A 73 60.52 20.07 -39.15
C ALA A 73 59.33 20.02 -40.13
N THR A 74 58.29 19.26 -39.80
CA THR A 74 57.07 19.12 -40.62
C THR A 74 55.83 19.37 -39.79
N TRP A 75 54.69 19.58 -40.45
CA TRP A 75 53.42 19.84 -39.76
C TRP A 75 52.26 19.41 -40.64
N ASN A 76 51.50 18.39 -40.23
CA ASN A 76 50.35 17.94 -40.99
C ASN A 76 49.05 18.66 -40.60
N ALA A 77 48.02 18.51 -41.43
CA ALA A 77 46.70 19.09 -41.16
C ALA A 77 46.05 18.61 -39.84
N GLY A 78 46.33 17.38 -39.40
CA GLY A 78 45.89 16.87 -38.11
C GLY A 78 46.56 17.57 -36.91
N ALA A 79 47.87 17.84 -37.00
CA ALA A 79 48.63 18.55 -35.97
C ALA A 79 48.13 19.98 -35.79
N GLU A 80 47.83 20.67 -36.88
CA GLU A 80 47.23 22.00 -36.86
C GLU A 80 45.87 22.01 -36.15
N ARG A 81 45.01 21.02 -36.42
CA ARG A 81 43.70 20.90 -35.76
C ARG A 81 43.82 20.60 -34.27
N ILE A 82 44.66 19.63 -33.90
CA ILE A 82 44.75 19.13 -32.52
C ILE A 82 45.48 20.12 -31.62
N GLN A 83 46.53 20.77 -32.12
CA GLN A 83 47.42 21.61 -31.31
C GLN A 83 47.18 23.12 -31.53
N GLY A 84 46.43 23.51 -32.57
CA GLY A 84 45.96 24.88 -32.79
C GLY A 84 47.00 25.84 -33.41
N TYR A 85 48.21 25.35 -33.70
CA TYR A 85 49.26 26.13 -34.36
C TYR A 85 49.22 25.96 -35.87
N ARG A 86 49.37 27.06 -36.63
CA ARG A 86 49.63 26.99 -38.06
C ARG A 86 51.07 26.53 -38.30
N ALA A 87 51.32 25.81 -39.39
CA ALA A 87 52.67 25.32 -39.76
C ALA A 87 53.75 26.43 -39.69
N ARG A 88 53.46 27.62 -40.23
CA ARG A 88 54.36 28.79 -40.24
C ARG A 88 54.72 29.35 -38.85
N GLU A 89 53.96 29.01 -37.82
CA GLU A 89 54.15 29.51 -36.44
C GLU A 89 54.97 28.56 -35.56
N ILE A 90 55.04 27.28 -35.96
CA ILE A 90 55.49 26.19 -35.09
C ILE A 90 56.70 25.44 -35.65
N ILE A 91 56.86 25.39 -36.97
CA ILE A 91 58.07 24.83 -37.60
C ILE A 91 59.30 25.62 -37.15
N GLY A 92 60.35 24.90 -36.76
CA GLY A 92 61.60 25.44 -36.20
C GLY A 92 61.57 25.66 -34.68
N ARG A 93 60.39 25.67 -34.04
CA ARG A 93 60.27 25.72 -32.57
C ARG A 93 60.50 24.34 -31.97
N HIS A 94 60.97 24.32 -30.72
CA HIS A 94 61.12 23.09 -29.97
C HIS A 94 59.76 22.54 -29.53
N PHE A 95 59.55 21.22 -29.61
CA PHE A 95 58.26 20.59 -29.30
C PHE A 95 57.86 20.64 -27.81
N SER A 96 58.76 21.08 -26.93
CA SER A 96 58.48 21.31 -25.50
C SER A 96 57.35 22.31 -25.26
N VAL A 97 57.01 23.16 -26.24
CA VAL A 97 55.87 24.09 -26.16
C VAL A 97 54.51 23.39 -26.00
N PHE A 98 54.42 22.09 -26.30
CA PHE A 98 53.20 21.30 -26.12
C PHE A 98 53.04 20.73 -24.71
N TYR A 99 53.95 21.04 -23.78
CA TYR A 99 53.93 20.51 -22.42
C TYR A 99 53.51 21.62 -21.44
N PRO A 100 52.85 21.26 -20.33
CA PRO A 100 52.71 22.19 -19.21
C PRO A 100 54.07 22.75 -18.80
N GLU A 101 54.10 24.03 -18.40
CA GLU A 101 55.34 24.75 -18.10
C GLU A 101 56.17 24.03 -17.03
N GLU A 102 55.52 23.45 -16.04
CA GLU A 102 56.18 22.73 -14.95
C GLU A 102 56.86 21.44 -15.44
N VAL A 103 56.31 20.80 -16.48
CA VAL A 103 56.84 19.58 -17.09
C VAL A 103 57.98 19.92 -18.05
N ALA A 104 57.81 20.99 -18.84
CA ALA A 104 58.85 21.47 -19.75
C ALA A 104 60.09 21.95 -18.99
N ALA A 105 59.91 22.67 -17.88
CA ALA A 105 61.00 23.19 -17.04
C ALA A 105 61.83 22.08 -16.38
N ARG A 106 61.26 20.89 -16.20
CA ARG A 106 61.97 19.71 -15.66
C ARG A 106 62.81 18.97 -16.69
N GLY A 107 62.73 19.34 -17.98
CA GLY A 107 63.46 18.67 -19.05
C GLY A 107 62.84 17.35 -19.52
N TYR A 108 61.59 17.05 -19.12
CA TYR A 108 60.90 15.81 -19.53
C TYR A 108 60.80 15.60 -21.05
N PRO A 109 60.57 16.65 -21.90
CA PRO A 109 60.60 16.46 -23.35
C PRO A 109 61.94 15.91 -23.86
N ASP A 110 63.06 16.37 -23.30
CA ASP A 110 64.39 15.91 -23.72
C ASP A 110 64.68 14.49 -23.22
N GLU A 111 64.10 14.09 -22.07
CA GLU A 111 64.09 12.70 -21.60
C GLU A 111 63.34 11.78 -22.56
N GLU A 112 62.15 12.19 -23.04
CA GLU A 112 61.39 11.39 -24.01
C GLU A 112 62.18 11.18 -25.31
N LEU A 113 62.91 12.20 -25.80
CA LEU A 113 63.78 12.06 -26.97
C LEU A 113 64.96 11.11 -26.71
N ARG A 114 65.60 11.20 -25.53
CA ARG A 114 66.68 10.28 -25.15
C ARG A 114 66.20 8.83 -25.10
N HIS A 115 65.06 8.58 -24.44
CA HIS A 115 64.47 7.24 -24.41
C HIS A 115 64.11 6.72 -25.81
N ALA A 116 63.54 7.57 -26.67
CA ALA A 116 63.27 7.18 -28.05
C ALA A 116 64.56 6.90 -28.84
N ALA A 117 65.63 7.67 -28.60
CA ALA A 117 66.93 7.47 -29.23
C ALA A 117 67.64 6.20 -28.74
N GLU A 118 67.45 5.78 -27.50
CA GLU A 118 68.05 4.56 -26.95
C GLU A 118 67.24 3.31 -27.34
N LEU A 119 65.91 3.36 -27.20
CA LEU A 119 65.00 2.22 -27.37
C LEU A 119 64.42 2.11 -28.78
N GLY A 120 64.65 3.11 -29.64
CA GLY A 120 64.08 3.22 -30.98
C GLY A 120 62.64 3.78 -31.00
N ARG A 121 61.85 3.54 -29.96
CA ARG A 121 60.49 4.04 -29.79
C ARG A 121 60.19 4.31 -28.31
N TRP A 122 59.50 5.41 -28.05
CA TRP A 122 58.94 5.78 -26.76
C TRP A 122 57.45 6.08 -26.88
N GLU A 123 56.66 5.66 -25.91
CA GLU A 123 55.22 5.89 -25.86
C GLU A 123 54.81 6.32 -24.45
N ASP A 124 54.04 7.40 -24.35
CA ASP A 124 53.57 7.95 -23.08
C ASP A 124 52.19 8.59 -23.23
N GLU A 125 51.43 8.61 -22.12
CA GLU A 125 50.16 9.33 -22.02
C GLU A 125 50.27 10.48 -21.01
N GLY A 126 49.84 11.66 -21.42
CA GLY A 126 49.86 12.77 -20.49
C GLY A 126 49.16 14.03 -20.98
N TRP A 127 49.15 15.01 -20.09
CA TRP A 127 48.66 16.34 -20.43
C TRP A 127 49.62 17.03 -21.40
N ARG A 128 49.04 17.58 -22.45
CA ARG A 128 49.65 18.48 -23.42
C ARG A 128 48.86 19.79 -23.44
N VAL A 129 49.47 20.84 -23.96
CA VAL A 129 48.90 22.18 -24.02
C VAL A 129 48.77 22.61 -25.48
N ARG A 130 47.60 23.12 -25.85
CA ARG A 130 47.33 23.69 -27.17
C ARG A 130 47.76 25.16 -27.22
N LYS A 131 47.79 25.76 -28.41
CA LYS A 131 48.12 27.18 -28.61
C LYS A 131 47.31 28.14 -27.73
N ASP A 132 46.02 27.84 -27.52
CA ASP A 132 45.10 28.66 -26.72
C ASP A 132 45.27 28.47 -25.20
N GLY A 133 46.22 27.63 -24.77
CA GLY A 133 46.44 27.28 -23.37
C GLY A 133 45.54 26.16 -22.84
N SER A 134 44.58 25.67 -23.64
CA SER A 134 43.73 24.55 -23.23
C SER A 134 44.53 23.25 -23.11
N ARG A 135 44.15 22.42 -22.14
CA ARG A 135 44.78 21.12 -21.91
C ARG A 135 44.16 20.03 -22.79
N LEU A 136 45.02 19.12 -23.22
CA LEU A 136 44.77 17.99 -24.09
C LEU A 136 45.32 16.74 -23.39
N TRP A 137 44.50 15.71 -23.15
CA TRP A 137 45.05 14.41 -22.75
C TRP A 137 45.42 13.66 -24.02
N ALA A 138 46.70 13.33 -24.18
CA ALA A 138 47.16 12.69 -25.40
C ALA A 138 48.02 11.46 -25.12
N ASN A 139 47.85 10.45 -25.98
CA ASN A 139 48.83 9.39 -26.18
C ASN A 139 49.82 9.89 -27.25
N VAL A 140 51.11 9.82 -26.91
CA VAL A 140 52.21 10.31 -27.72
C VAL A 140 53.17 9.16 -27.99
N VAL A 141 53.47 8.94 -29.26
CA VAL A 141 54.51 8.02 -29.71
C VAL A 141 55.62 8.82 -30.37
N ILE A 142 56.86 8.62 -29.92
CA ILE A 142 58.06 9.19 -30.52
C ILE A 142 58.92 8.03 -31.02
N THR A 143 59.24 8.03 -32.32
CA THR A 143 60.10 7.02 -32.96
C THR A 143 61.36 7.69 -33.46
N ALA A 144 62.54 7.15 -33.10
CA ALA A 144 63.81 7.68 -33.60
C ALA A 144 64.00 7.33 -35.08
N LEU A 145 64.44 8.32 -35.86
CA LEU A 145 64.79 8.15 -37.27
C LEU A 145 66.31 8.12 -37.38
N ARG A 146 66.83 7.08 -38.02
CA ARG A 146 68.27 6.85 -38.17
C ARG A 146 68.67 6.86 -39.63
N ASP A 147 69.89 7.32 -39.90
CA ASP A 147 70.51 7.16 -41.22
C ASP A 147 71.10 5.75 -41.42
N GLU A 148 71.69 5.52 -42.59
CA GLU A 148 72.33 4.25 -42.96
C GLU A 148 73.52 3.87 -42.04
N SER A 149 74.10 4.84 -41.33
CA SER A 149 75.17 4.62 -40.37
C SER A 149 74.67 4.26 -38.95
N GLY A 150 73.36 4.36 -38.73
CA GLY A 150 72.72 4.10 -37.44
C GLY A 150 72.63 5.33 -36.52
N GLU A 151 73.11 6.49 -36.96
CA GLU A 151 73.04 7.74 -36.20
C GLU A 151 71.63 8.34 -36.25
N VAL A 152 71.17 8.92 -35.14
CA VAL A 152 69.83 9.52 -35.05
C VAL A 152 69.83 10.87 -35.78
N VAL A 153 69.10 10.95 -36.89
CA VAL A 153 68.94 12.17 -37.70
C VAL A 153 67.72 12.99 -37.31
N GLY A 154 66.78 12.41 -36.56
CA GLY A 154 65.58 13.09 -36.09
C GLY A 154 64.59 12.13 -35.45
N PHE A 155 63.34 12.58 -35.27
CA PHE A 155 62.27 11.78 -34.67
C PHE A 155 60.95 11.97 -35.40
N ALA A 156 60.17 10.91 -35.51
CA ALA A 156 58.76 11.00 -35.89
C ALA A 156 57.91 11.02 -34.62
N LYS A 157 57.08 12.06 -34.47
CA LYS A 157 56.16 12.21 -33.35
C LYS A 157 54.72 12.11 -33.85
N ILE A 158 53.99 11.19 -33.22
CA ILE A 158 52.56 10.97 -33.44
C ILE A 158 51.86 11.30 -32.12
N THR A 159 50.82 12.12 -32.18
CA THR A 159 50.01 12.48 -31.01
C THR A 159 48.54 12.27 -31.31
N ARG A 160 47.87 11.47 -30.48
CA ARG A 160 46.43 11.20 -30.56
C ARG A 160 45.71 11.90 -29.42
N ASP A 161 44.66 12.66 -29.74
CA ASP A 161 43.79 13.27 -28.74
C ASP A 161 42.86 12.19 -28.14
N LEU A 162 42.94 11.99 -26.82
CA LEU A 162 42.11 11.07 -26.05
C LEU A 162 41.12 11.81 -25.13
N THR A 163 41.01 13.14 -25.25
CA THR A 163 40.21 14.00 -24.36
C THR A 163 38.73 13.66 -24.43
N GLU A 164 38.15 13.53 -25.62
CA GLU A 164 36.72 13.20 -25.77
C GLU A 164 36.37 11.82 -25.23
N ARG A 165 37.22 10.82 -25.52
CA ARG A 165 37.04 9.46 -25.00
C ARG A 165 37.02 9.47 -23.47
N ARG A 166 38.01 10.10 -22.84
CA ARG A 166 38.10 10.18 -21.37
C ARG A 166 36.94 10.96 -20.76
N ARG A 167 36.47 12.03 -21.42
CA ARG A 167 35.28 12.78 -20.98
C ARG A 167 34.02 11.93 -21.03
N ASN A 168 33.81 11.17 -22.10
CA ASN A 168 32.64 10.29 -22.24
C ASN A 168 32.66 9.16 -21.22
N GLU A 169 33.82 8.53 -21.00
CA GLU A 169 34.00 7.50 -19.97
C GLU A 169 33.75 8.07 -18.56
N GLU A 170 34.26 9.27 -18.27
CA GLU A 170 34.02 9.92 -16.98
C GLU A 170 32.55 10.35 -16.80
N GLN A 171 31.90 10.86 -17.85
CA GLN A 171 30.47 11.19 -17.82
C GLN A 171 29.60 9.96 -17.60
N LEU A 172 29.93 8.85 -18.25
CA LEU A 172 29.25 7.57 -18.05
C LEU A 172 29.42 7.12 -16.60
N ARG A 173 30.66 7.10 -16.09
CA ARG A 173 30.96 6.76 -14.69
C ARG A 173 30.19 7.63 -13.70
N GLN A 174 30.16 8.94 -13.92
CA GLN A 174 29.41 9.89 -13.08
C GLN A 174 27.90 9.64 -13.13
N SER A 175 27.37 9.31 -14.31
CA SER A 175 25.96 8.96 -14.49
C SER A 175 25.61 7.66 -13.75
N GLU A 176 26.43 6.61 -13.90
CA GLU A 176 26.27 5.33 -13.21
C GLU A 176 26.35 5.49 -11.69
N GLU A 177 27.32 6.24 -11.18
CA GLU A 177 27.43 6.54 -9.75
C GLU A 177 26.21 7.33 -9.24
N ARG A 178 25.73 8.29 -10.02
CA ARG A 178 24.54 9.06 -9.66
C ARG A 178 23.30 8.16 -9.59
N LEU A 179 23.08 7.31 -10.59
CA LEU A 179 21.97 6.36 -10.61
C LEU A 179 22.06 5.39 -9.43
N ARG A 180 23.25 4.85 -9.14
CA ARG A 180 23.47 3.98 -7.98
C ARG A 180 23.10 4.67 -6.66
N ARG A 181 23.55 5.92 -6.45
CA ARG A 181 23.21 6.69 -5.24
C ARG A 181 21.71 6.96 -5.12
N LEU A 182 21.04 7.27 -6.23
CA LEU A 182 19.58 7.46 -6.23
C LEU A 182 18.84 6.17 -5.84
N MET A 183 19.24 5.03 -6.42
CA MET A 183 18.65 3.73 -6.09
C MET A 183 18.87 3.32 -4.63
N ASP A 184 20.04 3.62 -4.07
CA ASP A 184 20.39 3.29 -2.67
C ASP A 184 19.67 4.19 -1.65
N ALA A 185 19.31 5.41 -2.05
CA ALA A 185 18.57 6.36 -1.22
C ALA A 185 17.08 6.01 -1.06
N VAL A 186 16.51 5.20 -1.96
CA VAL A 186 15.12 4.74 -1.84
C VAL A 186 14.98 3.78 -0.65
N GLU A 187 13.95 3.98 0.16
CA GLU A 187 13.66 3.13 1.33
C GLU A 187 13.08 1.77 0.93
N ASP A 188 12.22 1.75 -0.08
CA ASP A 188 11.64 0.53 -0.63
C ASP A 188 12.72 -0.43 -1.16
N ALA A 189 12.47 -1.73 -1.02
CA ALA A 189 13.31 -2.74 -1.60
C ALA A 189 13.09 -2.81 -3.11
N ILE A 190 14.14 -2.54 -3.89
CA ILE A 190 14.11 -2.59 -5.35
C ILE A 190 15.21 -3.52 -5.83
N PHE A 191 14.83 -4.51 -6.63
CA PHE A 191 15.75 -5.47 -7.22
C PHE A 191 15.25 -5.97 -8.57
N MET A 192 16.20 -6.38 -9.41
CA MET A 192 15.93 -6.96 -10.72
C MET A 192 16.05 -8.48 -10.65
N LEU A 193 15.24 -9.15 -11.48
CA LEU A 193 15.25 -10.59 -11.68
C LEU A 193 15.56 -10.88 -13.15
N ASP A 194 16.29 -11.97 -13.43
CA ASP A 194 16.35 -12.56 -14.76
C ASP A 194 15.01 -13.25 -15.12
N PRO A 195 14.81 -13.74 -16.36
CA PRO A 195 13.57 -14.43 -16.75
C PRO A 195 13.31 -15.72 -15.95
N GLY A 196 14.35 -16.29 -15.33
CA GLY A 196 14.27 -17.48 -14.47
C GLY A 196 14.03 -17.15 -12.98
N GLY A 197 13.88 -15.88 -12.61
CA GLY A 197 13.67 -15.45 -11.22
C GLY A 197 14.94 -15.34 -10.37
N GLN A 198 16.13 -15.38 -10.95
CA GLN A 198 17.36 -15.13 -10.19
C GLN A 198 17.57 -13.63 -9.99
N ILE A 199 17.96 -13.24 -8.78
CA ILE A 199 18.19 -11.85 -8.41
C ILE A 199 19.47 -11.35 -9.08
N THR A 200 19.38 -10.31 -9.91
CA THR A 200 20.50 -9.74 -10.67
C THR A 200 20.99 -8.39 -10.13
N SER A 201 20.16 -7.69 -9.35
CA SER A 201 20.54 -6.46 -8.68
C SER A 201 19.91 -6.35 -7.29
N TRP A 202 20.44 -5.48 -6.43
CA TRP A 202 19.96 -5.29 -5.07
C TRP A 202 20.30 -3.89 -4.58
N ASN A 203 19.30 -3.06 -4.31
CA ASN A 203 19.54 -1.70 -3.79
C ASN A 203 19.74 -1.68 -2.26
N GLY A 204 20.19 -0.54 -1.74
CA GLY A 204 20.31 -0.29 -0.30
C GLY A 204 18.99 -0.47 0.48
N GLY A 205 17.86 -0.08 -0.11
CA GLY A 205 16.53 -0.29 0.48
C GLY A 205 16.21 -1.76 0.72
N ALA A 206 16.54 -2.63 -0.25
CA ALA A 206 16.33 -4.07 -0.14
C ALA A 206 17.15 -4.70 0.98
N THR A 207 18.37 -4.19 1.21
CA THR A 207 19.19 -4.62 2.35
C THR A 207 18.54 -4.25 3.69
N ARG A 208 17.97 -3.04 3.81
CA ARG A 208 17.31 -2.58 5.04
C ARG A 208 16.00 -3.34 5.31
N VAL A 209 15.16 -3.50 4.29
CA VAL A 209 13.82 -4.10 4.42
C VAL A 209 13.88 -5.62 4.57
N LEU A 210 14.71 -6.30 3.77
CA LEU A 210 14.76 -7.76 3.70
C LEU A 210 15.92 -8.37 4.52
N GLY A 211 16.90 -7.55 4.92
CA GLY A 211 18.00 -7.96 5.79
C GLY A 211 19.13 -8.73 5.11
N PHE A 212 19.03 -9.01 3.80
CA PHE A 212 20.08 -9.69 3.03
C PHE A 212 21.06 -8.67 2.44
N ARG A 213 22.35 -8.99 2.47
CA ARG A 213 23.36 -8.21 1.73
C ARG A 213 23.34 -8.61 0.25
N ALA A 214 23.71 -7.68 -0.62
CA ALA A 214 23.72 -7.91 -2.07
C ALA A 214 24.56 -9.15 -2.45
N GLU A 215 25.71 -9.34 -1.80
CA GLU A 215 26.64 -10.44 -2.07
C GLU A 215 26.10 -11.82 -1.65
N GLU A 216 25.14 -11.85 -0.72
CA GLU A 216 24.53 -13.09 -0.23
C GLU A 216 23.38 -13.55 -1.13
N ILE A 217 22.68 -12.61 -1.77
CA ILE A 217 21.38 -12.84 -2.40
C ILE A 217 21.40 -12.75 -3.92
N ILE A 218 22.33 -11.99 -4.51
CA ILE A 218 22.50 -11.93 -5.97
C ILE A 218 22.89 -13.34 -6.48
N GLY A 219 22.26 -13.75 -7.58
CA GLY A 219 22.38 -15.09 -8.14
C GLY A 219 21.56 -16.16 -7.42
N ARG A 220 20.79 -15.80 -6.39
CA ARG A 220 19.81 -16.69 -5.75
C ARG A 220 18.42 -16.44 -6.31
N HIS A 221 17.59 -17.48 -6.27
CA HIS A 221 16.20 -17.37 -6.69
C HIS A 221 15.37 -16.59 -5.65
N PHE A 222 14.50 -15.69 -6.11
CA PHE A 222 13.75 -14.78 -5.25
C PHE A 222 12.67 -15.46 -4.38
N SER A 223 12.36 -16.74 -4.63
CA SER A 223 11.43 -17.52 -3.78
C SER A 223 11.85 -17.58 -2.32
N ARG A 224 13.13 -17.37 -2.00
CA ARG A 224 13.64 -17.28 -0.62
C ARG A 224 12.98 -16.16 0.20
N LEU A 225 12.37 -15.17 -0.46
CA LEU A 225 11.67 -14.05 0.18
C LEU A 225 10.21 -14.38 0.52
N TYR A 226 9.71 -15.56 0.14
CA TYR A 226 8.34 -16.01 0.38
C TYR A 226 8.28 -16.94 1.60
N PRO A 227 7.12 -17.02 2.27
CA PRO A 227 6.83 -18.12 3.17
C PRO A 227 6.96 -19.47 2.47
N ILE A 228 7.33 -20.50 3.22
CA ILE A 228 7.57 -21.86 2.69
C ILE A 228 6.27 -22.42 2.09
N GLU A 229 5.14 -22.10 2.70
CA GLU A 229 3.80 -22.52 2.28
C GLU A 229 3.47 -21.96 0.88
N GLU A 230 3.73 -20.67 0.65
CA GLU A 230 3.52 -20.04 -0.66
C GLU A 230 4.51 -20.53 -1.73
N THR A 231 5.72 -20.90 -1.32
CA THR A 231 6.72 -21.48 -2.23
C THR A 231 6.31 -22.87 -2.69
N ALA A 232 5.74 -23.70 -1.81
CA ALA A 232 5.23 -25.02 -2.15
C ALA A 232 4.07 -24.96 -3.17
N GLU A 233 3.28 -23.89 -3.13
CA GLU A 233 2.18 -23.63 -4.08
C GLU A 233 2.65 -23.04 -5.42
N ARG A 234 3.96 -22.84 -5.61
CA ARG A 234 4.56 -22.20 -6.79
C ARG A 234 4.06 -20.76 -7.00
N ARG A 235 3.76 -20.05 -5.90
CA ARG A 235 3.33 -18.64 -5.95
C ARG A 235 4.37 -17.72 -6.61
N PRO A 236 5.69 -17.86 -6.34
CA PRO A 236 6.71 -17.06 -7.02
C PRO A 236 6.63 -17.18 -8.55
N GLU A 237 6.56 -18.40 -9.09
CA GLU A 237 6.53 -18.65 -10.53
C GLU A 237 5.26 -18.09 -11.17
N ARG A 238 4.12 -18.18 -10.47
CA ARG A 238 2.86 -17.59 -10.93
C ARG A 238 2.94 -16.07 -10.99
N ASP A 239 3.49 -15.43 -9.96
CA ASP A 239 3.67 -13.97 -9.95
C ASP A 239 4.52 -13.50 -11.15
N LEU A 240 5.55 -14.26 -11.54
CA LEU A 240 6.34 -13.93 -12.75
C LEU A 240 5.56 -14.18 -14.05
N ALA A 241 4.84 -15.29 -14.15
CA ALA A 241 4.04 -15.61 -15.33
C ALA A 241 2.92 -14.57 -15.55
N ASP A 242 2.24 -14.17 -14.48
CA ASP A 242 1.21 -13.15 -14.51
C ASP A 242 1.80 -11.80 -14.92
N ALA A 243 2.93 -11.39 -14.34
CA ALA A 243 3.63 -10.17 -14.72
C ALA A 243 4.10 -10.18 -16.19
N ALA A 244 4.56 -11.32 -16.70
CA ALA A 244 4.96 -11.46 -18.10
C ALA A 244 3.75 -11.35 -19.05
N ALA A 245 2.59 -11.84 -18.64
CA ALA A 245 1.36 -11.79 -19.44
C ALA A 245 0.68 -10.42 -19.40
N SER A 246 0.62 -9.77 -18.24
CA SER A 246 -0.07 -8.48 -18.04
C SER A 246 0.84 -7.26 -18.13
N GLY A 247 2.15 -7.47 -18.18
CA GLY A 247 3.19 -6.43 -18.11
C GLY A 247 3.51 -5.96 -16.69
N ARG A 248 2.52 -5.93 -15.79
CA ARG A 248 2.68 -5.54 -14.38
C ARG A 248 1.61 -6.19 -13.51
N ILE A 249 2.03 -6.64 -12.34
CA ILE A 249 1.11 -7.03 -11.25
C ILE A 249 1.45 -6.27 -9.97
N GLU A 250 0.43 -6.12 -9.13
CA GLU A 250 0.55 -5.56 -7.80
C GLU A 250 -0.33 -6.36 -6.84
N ASN A 251 0.24 -6.80 -5.73
CA ASN A 251 -0.49 -7.55 -4.71
C ASN A 251 0.08 -7.30 -3.31
N GLU A 252 -0.71 -7.60 -2.28
CA GLU A 252 -0.26 -7.64 -0.90
C GLU A 252 -0.01 -9.09 -0.50
N GLY A 253 1.04 -9.32 0.28
CA GLY A 253 1.40 -10.66 0.71
C GLY A 253 2.49 -10.68 1.78
N TRP A 254 2.64 -11.83 2.42
CA TRP A 254 3.67 -12.01 3.44
C TRP A 254 5.04 -12.21 2.79
N ARG A 255 6.06 -11.57 3.34
CA ARG A 255 7.46 -11.77 2.96
C ARG A 255 8.29 -12.13 4.17
N VAL A 256 9.38 -12.82 3.92
CA VAL A 256 10.30 -13.33 4.96
C VAL A 256 11.62 -12.59 4.85
N ARG A 257 12.09 -12.03 5.96
CA ARG A 257 13.42 -11.42 6.07
C ARG A 257 14.50 -12.47 6.29
N ARG A 258 15.77 -12.06 6.22
CA ARG A 258 16.93 -12.92 6.50
C ARG A 258 16.88 -13.61 7.88
N ASP A 259 16.35 -12.93 8.89
CA ASP A 259 16.21 -13.47 10.25
C ASP A 259 15.02 -14.43 10.43
N GLY A 260 14.22 -14.63 9.38
CA GLY A 260 13.01 -15.46 9.41
C GLY A 260 11.75 -14.72 9.83
N SER A 261 11.83 -13.45 10.24
CA SER A 261 10.65 -12.65 10.59
C SER A 261 9.76 -12.44 9.37
N ARG A 262 8.45 -12.53 9.58
CA ARG A 262 7.43 -12.27 8.55
C ARG A 262 6.95 -10.83 8.64
N PHE A 263 6.68 -10.23 7.49
CA PHE A 263 6.07 -8.91 7.40
C PHE A 263 5.11 -8.82 6.22
N CYS A 264 4.12 -7.95 6.33
CA CYS A 264 3.17 -7.74 5.26
C CYS A 264 3.75 -6.68 4.32
N ALA A 265 3.82 -7.02 3.03
CA ALA A 265 4.36 -6.14 2.01
C ALA A 265 3.33 -5.87 0.92
N ASN A 266 3.41 -4.68 0.33
CA ASN A 266 2.89 -4.42 -1.00
C ASN A 266 4.02 -4.73 -1.99
N ILE A 267 3.71 -5.55 -3.00
CA ILE A 267 4.67 -6.06 -3.97
C ILE A 267 4.22 -5.68 -5.36
N VAL A 268 5.11 -5.04 -6.09
CA VAL A 268 4.94 -4.75 -7.51
C VAL A 268 5.97 -5.56 -8.29
N VAL A 269 5.51 -6.29 -9.30
CA VAL A 269 6.38 -6.99 -10.26
C VAL A 269 6.06 -6.45 -11.64
N THR A 270 7.05 -5.88 -12.32
CA THR A 270 6.93 -5.33 -13.68
C THR A 270 7.83 -6.10 -14.63
N ALA A 271 7.28 -6.59 -15.73
CA ALA A 271 8.06 -7.23 -16.79
C ALA A 271 8.90 -6.19 -17.53
N VAL A 272 10.19 -6.48 -17.72
CA VAL A 272 11.16 -5.59 -18.37
C VAL A 272 11.58 -6.21 -19.69
N HIS A 273 11.35 -5.45 -20.76
CA HIS A 273 11.62 -5.89 -22.12
C HIS A 273 12.82 -5.15 -22.70
N GLY A 274 13.57 -5.84 -23.55
CA GLY A 274 14.68 -5.26 -24.30
C GLY A 274 14.19 -4.43 -25.49
N VAL A 275 15.14 -3.92 -26.26
CA VAL A 275 14.87 -3.03 -27.40
C VAL A 275 14.12 -3.77 -28.53
N ALA A 276 14.29 -5.09 -28.64
CA ALA A 276 13.61 -5.92 -29.64
C ALA A 276 12.28 -6.52 -29.13
N GLY A 277 11.84 -6.14 -27.92
CA GLY A 277 10.57 -6.61 -27.32
C GLY A 277 10.68 -7.96 -26.59
N GLU A 278 11.88 -8.53 -26.49
CA GLU A 278 12.16 -9.74 -25.73
C GLU A 278 12.10 -9.50 -24.22
N LEU A 279 11.59 -10.46 -23.45
CA LEU A 279 11.59 -10.38 -21.99
C LEU A 279 13.03 -10.54 -21.47
N VAL A 280 13.59 -9.46 -20.92
CA VAL A 280 14.92 -9.43 -20.32
C VAL A 280 14.87 -9.84 -18.85
N GLY A 281 13.73 -9.64 -18.18
CA GLY A 281 13.56 -10.01 -16.78
C GLY A 281 12.42 -9.24 -16.11
N PHE A 282 12.52 -9.05 -14.80
CA PHE A 282 11.50 -8.37 -14.02
C PHE A 282 12.11 -7.36 -13.05
N ALA A 283 11.46 -6.21 -12.90
CA ALA A 283 11.71 -5.27 -11.82
C ALA A 283 10.74 -5.55 -10.67
N LYS A 284 11.26 -5.78 -9.47
CA LYS A 284 10.47 -6.06 -8.28
C LYS A 284 10.66 -4.96 -7.24
N VAL A 285 9.55 -4.42 -6.77
CA VAL A 285 9.50 -3.45 -5.67
C VAL A 285 8.74 -4.09 -4.52
N VAL A 286 9.32 -4.07 -3.33
CA VAL A 286 8.71 -4.59 -2.10
C VAL A 286 8.72 -3.47 -1.07
N ARG A 287 7.51 -3.02 -0.70
CA ARG A 287 7.30 -2.02 0.34
C ARG A 287 6.74 -2.68 1.58
N ASP A 288 7.40 -2.49 2.72
CA ASP A 288 6.86 -2.91 4.01
C ASP A 288 5.68 -2.01 4.38
N ILE A 289 4.51 -2.61 4.62
CA ILE A 289 3.28 -1.91 5.00
C ILE A 289 2.80 -2.32 6.39
N THR A 290 3.64 -2.99 7.18
CA THR A 290 3.25 -3.53 8.49
C THR A 290 2.83 -2.43 9.45
N GLU A 291 3.64 -1.38 9.60
CA GLU A 291 3.34 -0.24 10.47
C GLU A 291 2.08 0.51 10.00
N ARG A 292 1.97 0.75 8.68
CA ARG A 292 0.80 1.41 8.09
C ARG A 292 -0.49 0.64 8.33
N ASN A 293 -0.46 -0.69 8.22
CA ASN A 293 -1.63 -1.52 8.49
C ASN A 293 -2.00 -1.54 9.97
N GLN A 294 -1.02 -1.57 10.88
CA GLN A 294 -1.26 -1.48 12.32
C GLN A 294 -1.89 -0.14 12.71
N LEU A 295 -1.37 0.97 12.19
CA LEU A 295 -1.95 2.30 12.42
C LEU A 295 -3.39 2.38 11.94
N ARG A 296 -3.67 1.90 10.72
CA ARG A 296 -5.03 1.88 10.16
C ARG A 296 -6.00 1.04 11.01
N GLN A 297 -5.53 -0.09 11.55
CA GLN A 297 -6.35 -0.92 12.45
C GLN A 297 -6.63 -0.23 13.79
N LEU A 298 -5.64 0.46 14.36
CA LEU A 298 -5.80 1.23 15.59
C LEU A 298 -6.76 2.41 15.39
N GLU A 299 -6.65 3.15 14.28
CA GLU A 299 -7.57 4.23 13.92
C GLU A 299 -9.01 3.72 13.81
N TYR A 300 -9.21 2.60 13.10
CA TYR A 300 -10.53 1.98 12.97
C TYR A 300 -11.11 1.55 14.32
N ALA A 301 -10.28 0.93 15.19
CA ALA A 301 -10.69 0.53 16.52
C ALA A 301 -11.07 1.74 17.40
N SER A 302 -10.29 2.82 17.31
CA SER A 302 -10.55 4.09 18.02
C SER A 302 -11.86 4.74 17.54
N GLU A 303 -12.11 4.78 16.23
CA GLU A 303 -13.35 5.33 15.67
C GLU A 303 -14.58 4.52 16.12
N LEU A 304 -14.47 3.19 16.12
CA LEU A 304 -15.54 2.32 16.60
C LEU A 304 -15.81 2.55 18.10
N ALA A 305 -14.77 2.71 18.91
CA ALA A 305 -14.89 2.99 20.34
C ALA A 305 -15.60 4.34 20.58
N ALA A 306 -15.19 5.39 19.85
CA ALA A 306 -15.82 6.71 19.94
C ALA A 306 -17.30 6.67 19.55
N ARG A 307 -17.68 5.90 18.52
CA ARG A 307 -19.09 5.72 18.13
C ARG A 307 -19.90 5.04 19.23
N ILE A 308 -19.37 3.97 19.84
CA ILE A 308 -20.03 3.27 20.95
C ILE A 308 -20.21 4.20 22.15
N GLU A 309 -19.20 5.00 22.47
CA GLU A 309 -19.24 5.94 23.60
C GLU A 309 -20.25 7.07 23.37
N ALA A 310 -20.31 7.63 22.17
CA ALA A 310 -21.32 8.61 21.79
C ALA A 310 -22.75 8.06 21.93
N THR A 311 -23.01 6.83 21.43
CA THR A 311 -24.31 6.18 21.60
C THR A 311 -24.66 5.94 23.07
N ARG A 312 -23.68 5.55 23.90
CA ARG A 312 -23.87 5.37 25.35
C ARG A 312 -24.18 6.68 26.07
N GLU A 313 -23.50 7.76 25.73
CA GLU A 313 -23.77 9.08 26.31
C GLU A 313 -25.16 9.60 25.94
N GLU A 314 -25.56 9.44 24.68
CA GLU A 314 -26.87 9.88 24.20
C GLU A 314 -27.99 9.14 24.92
N GLU A 315 -27.82 7.83 25.11
CA GLU A 315 -28.75 7.02 25.88
C GLU A 315 -28.81 7.42 27.36
N LYS A 316 -27.67 7.67 28.01
CA LYS A 316 -27.62 8.21 29.38
C LYS A 316 -28.34 9.56 29.47
N LYS A 317 -28.12 10.47 28.52
CA LYS A 317 -28.79 11.78 28.46
C LYS A 317 -30.30 11.65 28.24
N ARG A 318 -30.74 10.66 27.46
CA ARG A 318 -32.16 10.34 27.27
C ARG A 318 -32.79 9.85 28.58
N ILE A 319 -32.17 8.89 29.24
CA ILE A 319 -32.64 8.34 30.53
C ILE A 319 -32.69 9.43 31.60
N ALA A 320 -31.65 10.27 31.71
CA ALA A 320 -31.62 11.36 32.68
C ALA A 320 -32.76 12.37 32.47
N ARG A 321 -33.11 12.68 31.21
CA ARG A 321 -34.26 13.54 30.89
C ARG A 321 -35.58 12.86 31.26
N GLU A 322 -35.79 11.62 30.87
CA GLU A 322 -37.02 10.88 31.22
C GLU A 322 -37.18 10.72 32.74
N LEU A 323 -36.09 10.48 33.48
CA LEU A 323 -36.10 10.48 34.95
C LEU A 323 -36.50 11.84 35.52
N HIS A 324 -35.92 12.93 35.02
CA HIS A 324 -36.20 14.27 35.53
C HIS A 324 -37.64 14.70 35.23
N ASP A 325 -38.10 14.47 34.01
CA ASP A 325 -39.40 14.93 33.54
C ASP A 325 -40.55 14.15 34.19
N ASP A 326 -40.41 12.83 34.38
CA ASP A 326 -41.49 12.02 34.94
C ASP A 326 -41.38 11.91 36.47
N LEU A 327 -40.28 11.36 36.99
CA LEU A 327 -40.11 11.13 38.42
C LEU A 327 -39.94 12.45 39.20
N GLY A 328 -39.19 13.40 38.64
CA GLY A 328 -38.94 14.70 39.28
C GLY A 328 -40.22 15.51 39.48
N GLN A 329 -41.12 15.51 38.50
CA GLN A 329 -42.41 16.20 38.60
C GLN A 329 -43.33 15.52 39.62
N GLN A 330 -43.42 14.19 39.60
CA GLN A 330 -44.26 13.43 40.54
C GLN A 330 -43.79 13.58 41.99
N LEU A 331 -42.48 13.51 42.24
CA LEU A 331 -41.92 13.73 43.58
C LEU A 331 -42.15 15.17 44.08
N THR A 332 -42.12 16.15 43.18
CA THR A 332 -42.40 17.55 43.52
C THR A 332 -43.86 17.73 43.93
N ALA A 333 -44.80 17.17 43.16
CA ALA A 333 -46.23 17.18 43.49
C ALA A 333 -46.49 16.49 44.85
N LEU A 334 -45.92 15.30 45.06
CA LEU A 334 -46.04 14.56 46.31
C LEU A 334 -45.53 15.37 47.51
N LYS A 335 -44.40 16.06 47.35
CA LYS A 335 -43.82 16.92 48.41
C LYS A 335 -44.72 18.11 48.73
N MET A 336 -45.35 18.73 47.73
CA MET A 336 -46.30 19.84 47.93
C MET A 336 -47.54 19.37 48.69
N ASP A 337 -48.11 18.22 48.30
CA ASP A 337 -49.27 17.65 48.98
C ASP A 337 -48.96 17.26 50.43
N LEU A 338 -47.82 16.61 50.69
CA LEU A 338 -47.33 16.30 52.04
C LEU A 338 -47.17 17.55 52.91
N SER A 339 -46.54 18.60 52.36
CA SER A 339 -46.32 19.85 53.09
C SER A 339 -47.65 20.50 53.46
N THR A 340 -48.63 20.42 52.57
CA THR A 340 -49.96 20.98 52.83
C THR A 340 -50.73 20.17 53.86
N LEU A 341 -50.62 18.84 53.86
CA LEU A 341 -51.19 17.98 54.90
C LEU A 341 -50.55 18.24 56.28
N ALA A 342 -49.24 18.48 56.32
CA ALA A 342 -48.53 18.81 57.56
C ALA A 342 -48.95 20.16 58.18
N MET A 343 -49.57 21.05 57.39
CA MET A 343 -50.08 22.35 57.84
C MET A 343 -51.55 22.32 58.28
N VAL A 344 -52.25 21.18 58.19
CA VAL A 344 -53.66 21.05 58.60
C VAL A 344 -53.76 21.03 60.14
N ASP A 345 -54.61 21.90 60.70
CA ASP A 345 -54.89 21.94 62.14
C ASP A 345 -55.81 20.77 62.56
N ALA A 346 -55.36 19.97 63.53
CA ALA A 346 -56.10 18.85 64.08
C ALA A 346 -57.48 19.24 64.64
N ARG A 347 -57.64 20.47 65.15
CA ARG A 347 -58.92 20.97 65.68
C ARG A 347 -59.93 21.33 64.58
N ALA A 348 -59.45 21.61 63.36
CA ALA A 348 -60.31 21.88 62.21
C ALA A 348 -60.92 20.58 61.66
N LEU A 349 -60.16 19.49 61.71
CA LEU A 349 -60.60 18.14 61.30
C LEU A 349 -61.78 17.60 62.14
N GLU A 350 -61.86 17.95 63.42
CA GLU A 350 -62.95 17.52 64.31
C GLU A 350 -64.25 18.33 64.11
N ARG A 351 -64.16 19.55 63.60
CA ARG A 351 -65.30 20.50 63.52
C ARG A 351 -65.97 20.54 62.16
N GLU A 352 -65.23 20.26 61.09
CA GLU A 352 -65.72 20.32 59.71
C GLU A 352 -65.55 18.98 59.00
N PRO A 353 -66.63 18.22 58.76
CA PRO A 353 -66.57 16.95 58.02
C PRO A 353 -65.97 17.08 56.62
N GLN A 354 -66.08 18.26 56.00
CA GLN A 354 -65.51 18.57 54.68
C GLN A 354 -63.97 18.66 54.71
N ALA A 355 -63.37 19.05 55.84
CA ALA A 355 -61.91 19.10 55.98
C ALA A 355 -61.30 17.69 56.01
N LEU A 356 -61.99 16.73 56.63
CA LEU A 356 -61.59 15.31 56.64
C LEU A 356 -61.66 14.69 55.24
N ASP A 357 -62.69 15.03 54.45
CA ASP A 357 -62.84 14.56 53.07
C ASP A 357 -61.75 15.14 52.13
N ALA A 358 -61.38 16.40 52.31
CA ALA A 358 -60.29 17.04 51.59
C ALA A 358 -58.92 16.39 51.90
N VAL A 359 -58.66 16.06 53.17
CA VAL A 359 -57.44 15.33 53.58
C VAL A 359 -57.42 13.93 52.99
N ARG A 360 -58.56 13.21 53.03
CA ARG A 360 -58.68 11.87 52.45
C ARG A 360 -58.46 11.88 50.93
N THR A 361 -59.03 12.85 50.23
CA THR A 361 -58.88 13.01 48.78
C THR A 361 -57.42 13.27 48.40
N ARG A 362 -56.72 14.13 49.14
CA ARG A 362 -55.28 14.37 48.93
C ARG A 362 -54.41 13.16 49.23
N ALA A 363 -54.69 12.44 50.32
CA ALA A 363 -53.96 11.21 50.63
C ALA A 363 -54.14 10.15 49.53
N LEU A 364 -55.32 10.06 48.92
CA LEU A 364 -55.57 9.19 47.77
C LEU A 364 -54.80 9.64 46.52
N ALA A 365 -54.80 10.94 46.20
CA ALA A 365 -54.04 11.49 45.07
C ALA A 365 -52.52 11.28 45.23
N MET A 366 -52.00 11.44 46.45
CA MET A 366 -50.60 11.13 46.75
C MET A 366 -50.28 9.65 46.58
N ARG A 367 -51.17 8.75 47.00
CA ARG A 367 -51.00 7.30 46.80
C ARG A 367 -50.93 6.96 45.32
N GLU A 368 -51.82 7.52 44.51
CA GLU A 368 -51.78 7.35 43.04
C GLU A 368 -50.49 7.91 42.43
N ALA A 369 -50.00 9.06 42.90
CA ALA A 369 -48.73 9.62 42.46
C ALA A 369 -47.53 8.72 42.80
N VAL A 370 -47.53 8.07 43.97
CA VAL A 370 -46.50 7.08 44.33
C VAL A 370 -46.59 5.85 43.43
N ASP A 371 -47.79 5.33 43.16
CA ASP A 371 -47.97 4.16 42.29
C ASP A 371 -47.50 4.46 40.86
N HIS A 372 -47.77 5.67 40.35
CA HIS A 372 -47.25 6.14 39.07
C HIS A 372 -45.72 6.27 39.08
N ALA A 373 -45.12 6.80 40.14
CA ALA A 373 -43.66 6.93 40.27
C ALA A 373 -42.97 5.57 40.26
N ILE A 374 -43.53 4.60 40.99
CA ILE A 374 -43.06 3.22 41.00
C ILE A 374 -43.18 2.60 39.60
N ALA A 375 -44.31 2.81 38.91
CA ALA A 375 -44.50 2.31 37.54
C ALA A 375 -43.51 2.92 36.53
N SER A 376 -43.21 4.22 36.65
CA SER A 376 -42.24 4.91 35.78
C SER A 376 -40.80 4.47 36.05
N VAL A 377 -40.40 4.34 37.31
CA VAL A 377 -39.10 3.75 37.68
C VAL A 377 -38.97 2.32 37.15
N ARG A 378 -40.02 1.50 37.29
CA ARG A 378 -40.05 0.14 36.75
C ARG A 378 -39.95 0.12 35.22
N ARG A 379 -40.60 1.05 34.52
CA ARG A 379 -40.51 1.18 33.06
C ARG A 379 -39.11 1.57 32.59
N LEU A 380 -38.45 2.50 33.28
CA LEU A 380 -37.07 2.91 33.01
C LEU A 380 -36.08 1.77 33.32
N ALA A 381 -36.30 1.04 34.42
CA ALA A 381 -35.51 -0.12 34.78
C ALA A 381 -35.68 -1.30 33.78
N ALA A 382 -36.87 -1.49 33.22
CA ALA A 382 -37.14 -2.51 32.19
C ALA A 382 -36.42 -2.22 30.85
N GLY A 383 -36.20 -0.93 30.53
CA GLY A 383 -35.45 -0.50 29.36
C GLY A 383 -33.94 -0.65 29.53
N LEU A 384 -33.45 -0.58 30.77
CA LEU A 384 -32.05 -0.81 31.14
C LEU A 384 -31.79 -2.30 31.41
N ARG A 385 -30.52 -2.67 31.61
CA ARG A 385 -30.18 -3.99 32.18
C ARG A 385 -30.74 -3.98 33.61
N PRO A 386 -31.69 -4.85 33.99
CA PRO A 386 -32.30 -4.77 35.31
C PRO A 386 -31.24 -5.08 36.37
N ALA A 387 -31.08 -4.22 37.38
CA ALA A 387 -30.22 -4.48 38.53
C ALA A 387 -30.65 -5.76 39.29
N VAL A 388 -31.92 -6.15 39.18
CA VAL A 388 -32.47 -7.42 39.66
C VAL A 388 -31.71 -8.63 39.10
N LEU A 389 -31.21 -8.54 37.86
CA LEU A 389 -30.42 -9.60 37.24
C LEU A 389 -29.05 -9.77 37.90
N ASP A 390 -28.50 -8.68 38.46
CA ASP A 390 -27.19 -8.63 39.10
C ASP A 390 -27.28 -8.99 40.60
N ASP A 391 -28.37 -8.63 41.28
CA ASP A 391 -28.55 -8.83 42.72
C ASP A 391 -29.27 -10.14 43.10
N LEU A 392 -30.19 -10.63 42.26
CA LEU A 392 -31.08 -11.76 42.57
C LEU A 392 -31.01 -12.90 41.54
N GLY A 393 -30.33 -12.71 40.41
CA GLY A 393 -30.14 -13.72 39.38
C GLY A 393 -31.30 -13.85 38.39
N LEU A 394 -31.17 -14.80 37.45
CA LEU A 394 -32.06 -14.92 36.29
C LEU A 394 -33.52 -15.22 36.64
N LEU A 395 -33.77 -16.19 37.53
CA LEU A 395 -35.14 -16.64 37.84
C LEU A 395 -36.00 -15.53 38.45
N PRO A 396 -35.57 -14.82 39.53
CA PRO A 396 -36.32 -13.69 40.08
C PRO A 396 -36.51 -12.55 39.07
N ALA A 397 -35.54 -12.34 38.17
CA ALA A 397 -35.68 -11.34 37.13
C ALA A 397 -36.72 -11.72 36.06
N LEU A 398 -36.82 -13.01 35.70
CA LEU A 398 -37.85 -13.50 34.79
C LEU A 398 -39.25 -13.44 35.43
N GLU A 399 -39.39 -13.82 36.70
CA GLU A 399 -40.65 -13.67 37.44
C GLU A 399 -41.11 -12.21 37.45
N TRP A 400 -40.18 -11.28 37.74
CA TRP A 400 -40.47 -9.85 37.69
C TRP A 400 -40.91 -9.38 36.30
N LEU A 401 -40.21 -9.83 35.24
CA LEU A 401 -40.55 -9.49 33.85
C LEU A 401 -41.95 -10.01 33.50
N VAL A 402 -42.27 -11.25 33.88
CA VAL A 402 -43.58 -11.88 33.66
C VAL A 402 -44.69 -11.08 34.36
N ASP A 403 -44.47 -10.66 35.60
CA ASP A 403 -45.44 -9.87 36.35
C ASP A 403 -45.66 -8.47 35.74
N ASP A 404 -44.62 -7.81 35.22
CA ASP A 404 -44.75 -6.53 34.50
C ASP A 404 -45.63 -6.69 33.24
N PHE A 405 -45.43 -7.76 32.48
CA PHE A 405 -46.25 -8.06 31.30
C PHE A 405 -47.69 -8.46 31.66
N ARG A 406 -47.91 -9.20 32.76
CA ARG A 406 -49.25 -9.54 33.27
C ARG A 406 -50.04 -8.29 33.69
N GLN A 407 -49.38 -7.28 34.25
CA GLN A 407 -50.04 -6.03 34.64
C GLN A 407 -50.44 -5.16 33.43
N ARG A 408 -49.66 -5.22 32.34
CA ARG A 408 -49.84 -4.35 31.16
C ARG A 408 -50.64 -5.00 30.04
N SER A 409 -50.75 -6.32 30.03
CA SER A 409 -51.44 -7.10 28.99
C SER A 409 -52.57 -7.95 29.60
N ARG A 410 -53.47 -8.46 28.75
CA ARG A 410 -54.52 -9.41 29.17
C ARG A 410 -54.05 -10.88 29.14
N LEU A 411 -52.75 -11.12 28.99
CA LEU A 411 -52.18 -12.45 28.81
C LEU A 411 -51.97 -13.13 30.16
N ARG A 412 -52.37 -14.41 30.25
CA ARG A 412 -51.92 -15.29 31.33
C ARG A 412 -50.55 -15.84 30.97
N ILE A 413 -49.50 -15.37 31.63
CA ILE A 413 -48.14 -15.83 31.37
C ILE A 413 -47.71 -16.75 32.51
N ASP A 414 -47.40 -18.01 32.23
CA ASP A 414 -46.99 -19.00 33.24
C ASP A 414 -45.51 -19.33 33.03
N ILE A 415 -44.72 -19.34 34.12
CA ILE A 415 -43.30 -19.73 34.11
C ILE A 415 -43.11 -20.99 34.93
N GLU A 416 -42.52 -22.00 34.32
CA GLU A 416 -42.16 -23.28 34.94
C GLU A 416 -40.64 -23.43 34.84
N SER A 417 -39.99 -23.78 35.95
CA SER A 417 -38.55 -24.01 35.96
C SER A 417 -38.15 -25.25 36.75
N ASP A 418 -37.40 -26.12 36.08
CA ASP A 418 -36.73 -27.28 36.66
C ASP A 418 -35.21 -27.05 36.80
N ALA A 419 -34.77 -25.79 36.68
CA ALA A 419 -33.36 -25.39 36.69
C ALA A 419 -32.89 -24.82 38.06
N CYS A 420 -33.53 -25.23 39.16
CA CYS A 420 -33.30 -24.67 40.49
C CYS A 420 -31.85 -24.84 41.02
N ASP A 421 -31.12 -25.83 40.49
CA ASP A 421 -29.75 -26.17 40.91
C ASP A 421 -28.65 -25.52 40.06
N VAL A 422 -29.00 -24.66 39.09
CA VAL A 422 -28.04 -24.02 38.17
C VAL A 422 -27.84 -22.55 38.52
N VAL A 423 -26.60 -22.16 38.79
CA VAL A 423 -26.22 -20.75 38.90
C VAL A 423 -25.80 -20.25 37.53
N PHE A 424 -26.63 -19.44 36.88
CA PHE A 424 -26.30 -18.89 35.56
C PHE A 424 -25.25 -17.78 35.64
N ASN A 425 -24.27 -17.80 34.73
CA ASN A 425 -23.31 -16.70 34.61
C ASN A 425 -23.95 -15.42 34.06
N GLU A 426 -23.22 -14.31 34.15
CA GLU A 426 -23.69 -12.97 33.78
C GLU A 426 -24.14 -12.88 32.31
N ALA A 427 -23.38 -13.49 31.40
CA ALA A 427 -23.64 -13.47 29.97
C ALA A 427 -24.89 -14.28 29.61
N ALA A 428 -25.04 -15.49 30.19
CA ALA A 428 -26.19 -16.35 30.00
C ALA A 428 -27.46 -15.73 30.58
N SER A 429 -27.39 -15.18 31.80
CA SER A 429 -28.52 -14.50 32.44
C SER A 429 -29.02 -13.34 31.58
N THR A 430 -28.10 -12.50 31.09
CA THR A 430 -28.46 -11.34 30.26
C THR A 430 -29.08 -11.78 28.93
N ALA A 431 -28.50 -12.79 28.30
CA ALA A 431 -28.97 -13.29 27.01
C ALA A 431 -30.38 -13.91 27.12
N ILE A 432 -30.62 -14.79 28.09
CA ILE A 432 -31.92 -15.45 28.29
C ILE A 432 -32.99 -14.42 28.65
N PHE A 433 -32.71 -13.50 29.57
CA PHE A 433 -33.63 -12.44 29.93
C PHE A 433 -34.07 -11.61 28.72
N ARG A 434 -33.12 -11.18 27.87
CA ARG A 434 -33.43 -10.41 26.66
C ARG A 434 -34.18 -11.24 25.62
N ILE A 435 -33.94 -12.55 25.52
CA ILE A 435 -34.69 -13.44 24.63
C ILE A 435 -36.14 -13.54 25.09
N VAL A 436 -36.39 -13.77 26.38
CA VAL A 436 -37.74 -13.84 26.94
C VAL A 436 -38.46 -12.50 26.78
N GLN A 437 -37.79 -11.38 27.07
CA GLN A 437 -38.36 -10.03 26.88
C GLN A 437 -38.76 -9.76 25.43
N GLU A 438 -37.89 -10.09 24.48
CA GLU A 438 -38.17 -9.92 23.05
C GLU A 438 -39.32 -10.83 22.59
N ALA A 439 -39.36 -12.09 23.07
CA ALA A 439 -40.43 -13.03 22.75
C ALA A 439 -41.79 -12.54 23.27
N LEU A 440 -41.88 -12.13 24.54
CA LEU A 440 -43.10 -11.58 25.12
C LEU A 440 -43.56 -10.29 24.41
N THR A 441 -42.62 -9.42 24.05
CA THR A 441 -42.91 -8.21 23.28
C THR A 441 -43.51 -8.55 21.92
N ASN A 442 -42.96 -9.57 21.24
CA ASN A 442 -43.49 -10.05 19.97
C ASN A 442 -44.90 -10.63 20.11
N VAL A 443 -45.18 -11.42 21.14
CA VAL A 443 -46.53 -11.94 21.41
C VAL A 443 -47.52 -10.80 21.61
N VAL A 444 -47.21 -9.83 22.48
CA VAL A 444 -48.10 -8.68 22.75
C VAL A 444 -48.37 -7.85 21.49
N ARG A 445 -47.37 -7.70 20.62
CA ARG A 445 -47.47 -6.83 19.43
C ARG A 445 -48.07 -7.52 18.21
N HIS A 446 -47.88 -8.83 18.06
CA HIS A 446 -48.14 -9.55 16.81
C HIS A 446 -49.14 -10.70 16.94
N ALA A 447 -49.26 -11.34 18.10
CA ALA A 447 -50.17 -12.48 18.26
C ALA A 447 -51.62 -12.02 18.44
N GLN A 448 -52.49 -12.31 17.46
CA GLN A 448 -53.91 -12.01 17.56
C GLN A 448 -54.61 -13.08 18.41
N ASN A 449 -55.52 -12.67 19.28
CA ASN A 449 -56.27 -13.55 20.18
C ASN A 449 -55.42 -14.42 21.12
N ALA A 450 -54.14 -14.09 21.33
CA ALA A 450 -53.34 -14.71 22.38
C ALA A 450 -53.98 -14.44 23.74
N THR A 451 -54.17 -15.51 24.52
CA THR A 451 -54.74 -15.46 25.87
C THR A 451 -53.78 -16.03 26.91
N ALA A 452 -52.81 -16.85 26.51
CA ALA A 452 -51.81 -17.41 27.40
C ALA A 452 -50.44 -17.57 26.72
N VAL A 453 -49.39 -17.45 27.54
CA VAL A 453 -48.01 -17.75 27.19
C VAL A 453 -47.42 -18.67 28.25
N ARG A 454 -46.68 -19.70 27.85
CA ARG A 454 -45.93 -20.56 28.76
C ARG A 454 -44.44 -20.43 28.50
N ILE A 455 -43.67 -20.24 29.55
CA ILE A 455 -42.21 -20.19 29.55
C ILE A 455 -41.72 -21.38 30.39
N GLU A 456 -40.97 -22.27 29.77
CA GLU A 456 -40.38 -23.46 30.41
C GLU A 456 -38.87 -23.31 30.39
N LEU A 457 -38.22 -23.35 31.56
CA LEU A 457 -36.75 -23.38 31.70
C LEU A 457 -36.34 -24.69 32.36
N SER A 458 -35.68 -25.57 31.60
CA SER A 458 -35.18 -26.85 32.12
C SER A 458 -33.68 -26.98 31.88
N CYS A 459 -32.96 -27.61 32.81
CA CYS A 459 -31.55 -27.90 32.65
C CYS A 459 -31.27 -29.34 33.06
N ASP A 460 -30.75 -30.14 32.13
CA ASP A 460 -30.22 -31.47 32.40
C ASP A 460 -28.71 -31.42 32.72
N ALA A 461 -28.04 -32.58 32.71
CA ALA A 461 -26.60 -32.68 33.01
C ALA A 461 -25.70 -32.02 31.94
N THR A 462 -26.20 -31.81 30.73
CA THR A 462 -25.43 -31.41 29.54
C THR A 462 -25.97 -30.17 28.86
N THR A 463 -27.27 -29.91 28.94
CA THR A 463 -27.99 -28.92 28.16
C THR A 463 -29.04 -28.21 29.00
N CYS A 464 -29.20 -26.91 28.74
CA CYS A 464 -30.28 -26.09 29.25
C CYS A 464 -31.19 -25.70 28.09
N GLU A 465 -32.49 -25.96 28.26
CA GLU A 465 -33.53 -25.62 27.31
C GLU A 465 -34.41 -24.48 27.85
N VAL A 466 -34.71 -23.51 26.99
CA VAL A 466 -35.77 -22.52 27.22
C VAL A 466 -36.81 -22.67 26.13
N ALA A 467 -38.06 -22.94 26.50
CA ALA A 467 -39.18 -22.95 25.58
C ALA A 467 -40.15 -21.82 25.93
N ILE A 468 -40.60 -21.08 24.92
CA ILE A 468 -41.60 -20.01 25.04
C ILE A 468 -42.68 -20.32 24.02
N ARG A 469 -43.93 -20.46 24.48
CA ARG A 469 -45.06 -20.84 23.64
C ARG A 469 -46.25 -19.94 23.93
N ASP A 470 -46.93 -19.45 22.90
CA ASP A 470 -48.22 -18.76 23.06
C ASP A 470 -49.32 -19.52 22.33
N ASN A 471 -50.58 -19.22 22.69
CA ASN A 471 -51.76 -19.81 22.06
C ASN A 471 -52.49 -18.84 21.10
N GLY A 472 -51.80 -17.80 20.65
CA GLY A 472 -52.35 -16.84 19.70
C GLY A 472 -52.36 -17.37 18.27
N VAL A 473 -52.97 -16.61 17.37
CA VAL A 473 -52.93 -16.86 15.94
C VAL A 473 -52.25 -15.67 15.28
N ASP A 474 -51.19 -15.93 14.52
CA ASP A 474 -50.60 -14.93 13.64
C ASP A 474 -51.62 -14.58 12.55
N GLY A 475 -51.86 -13.29 12.28
CA GLY A 475 -52.89 -12.79 11.36
C GLY A 475 -52.77 -13.23 9.89
N GLY A 476 -52.86 -14.53 9.60
CA GLY A 476 -53.06 -15.12 8.28
C GLY A 476 -51.83 -15.29 7.39
N ARG A 477 -50.62 -15.58 7.92
CA ARG A 477 -49.46 -15.90 7.07
C ARG A 477 -49.10 -17.39 7.09
N SER A 478 -48.97 -18.01 5.92
CA SER A 478 -48.71 -19.45 5.76
C SER A 478 -47.22 -19.81 5.99
N PRO A 479 -46.91 -21.07 6.39
CA PRO A 479 -45.54 -21.50 6.75
C PRO A 479 -44.48 -21.38 5.64
N GLY A 480 -44.90 -21.31 4.37
CA GLY A 480 -44.00 -21.29 3.21
C GLY A 480 -43.48 -19.92 2.74
N GLU A 481 -43.94 -18.80 3.31
CA GLU A 481 -43.49 -17.45 2.89
C GLU A 481 -42.30 -16.91 3.70
N LEU A 482 -41.74 -17.71 4.61
CA LEU A 482 -40.64 -17.32 5.51
C LEU A 482 -39.24 -17.70 4.99
N GLU A 483 -39.13 -18.56 3.98
CA GLU A 483 -37.85 -18.88 3.33
C GLU A 483 -37.53 -17.83 2.27
N GLY A 484 -36.64 -16.88 2.63
CA GLY A 484 -36.05 -15.92 1.69
C GLY A 484 -36.27 -14.44 1.99
N ARG A 485 -36.98 -14.09 3.08
CA ARG A 485 -37.07 -12.69 3.54
C ARG A 485 -36.26 -12.47 4.83
N PRO A 486 -35.66 -11.27 5.01
CA PRO A 486 -34.96 -10.95 6.25
C PRO A 486 -35.94 -11.09 7.41
N SER A 487 -35.56 -11.90 8.41
CA SER A 487 -36.36 -12.10 9.62
C SER A 487 -36.69 -10.74 10.24
N PRO A 488 -37.89 -10.54 10.82
CA PRO A 488 -38.17 -9.37 11.66
C PRO A 488 -36.99 -9.17 12.63
N SER A 489 -36.50 -7.94 12.76
CA SER A 489 -35.24 -7.62 13.45
C SER A 489 -35.11 -8.27 14.85
N GLY A 490 -36.24 -8.46 15.55
CA GLY A 490 -36.32 -9.16 16.83
C GLY A 490 -35.91 -10.64 16.79
N LEU A 491 -36.42 -11.43 15.83
CA LEU A 491 -36.11 -12.86 15.73
C LEU A 491 -34.66 -13.12 15.28
N ALA A 492 -34.11 -12.24 14.45
CA ALA A 492 -32.69 -12.26 14.11
C ALA A 492 -31.80 -12.00 15.34
N GLY A 493 -32.22 -11.05 16.20
CA GLY A 493 -31.56 -10.77 17.47
C GLY A 493 -31.59 -11.95 18.45
N ILE A 494 -32.70 -12.69 18.52
CA ILE A 494 -32.81 -13.92 19.32
C ILE A 494 -31.83 -14.99 18.81
N ARG A 495 -31.81 -15.26 17.49
CA ARG A 495 -30.91 -16.25 16.88
C ARG A 495 -29.44 -15.95 17.14
N GLU A 496 -29.05 -14.69 17.00
CA GLU A 496 -27.67 -14.24 17.23
C GLU A 496 -27.27 -14.39 18.70
N ARG A 497 -28.15 -14.03 19.65
CA ARG A 497 -27.89 -14.22 21.09
C ARG A 497 -27.70 -15.68 21.47
N VAL A 498 -28.52 -16.59 20.93
CA VAL A 498 -28.38 -18.04 21.19
C VAL A 498 -27.09 -18.59 20.59
N ARG A 499 -26.72 -18.17 19.37
CA ARG A 499 -25.46 -18.58 18.74
C ARG A 499 -24.22 -18.16 19.56
N ARG A 500 -24.25 -16.97 20.17
CA ARG A 500 -23.15 -16.50 21.04
C ARG A 500 -22.97 -17.33 22.31
N LEU A 501 -24.04 -17.97 22.78
CA LEU A 501 -23.98 -18.95 23.86
C LEU A 501 -23.59 -20.36 23.37
N GLY A 502 -23.27 -20.53 22.08
CA GLY A 502 -22.96 -21.84 21.50
C GLY A 502 -24.18 -22.78 21.39
N GLY A 503 -25.40 -22.24 21.46
CA GLY A 503 -26.63 -23.01 21.39
C GLY A 503 -27.30 -23.02 20.01
N SER A 504 -28.41 -23.76 19.93
CA SER A 504 -29.31 -23.83 18.77
C SER A 504 -30.69 -23.29 19.13
N VAL A 505 -31.41 -22.77 18.14
CA VAL A 505 -32.78 -22.27 18.33
C VAL A 505 -33.70 -22.79 17.23
N ALA A 506 -34.82 -23.37 17.63
CA ALA A 506 -35.94 -23.74 16.79
C ALA A 506 -37.07 -22.72 17.00
N ILE A 507 -37.59 -22.18 15.91
CA ILE A 507 -38.71 -21.25 15.91
C ILE A 507 -39.76 -21.84 14.99
N GLY A 508 -40.97 -22.07 15.49
CA GLY A 508 -42.00 -22.81 14.77
C GLY A 508 -43.40 -22.49 15.25
N ARG A 509 -44.37 -23.28 14.75
CA ARG A 509 -45.77 -23.18 15.16
C ARG A 509 -46.21 -24.46 15.84
N GLU A 510 -47.06 -24.30 16.85
CA GLU A 510 -47.75 -25.38 17.52
C GLU A 510 -49.01 -25.79 16.71
N ALA A 511 -49.52 -26.99 16.98
CA ALA A 511 -50.64 -27.57 16.22
C ALA A 511 -51.96 -26.77 16.34
N ASP A 512 -52.07 -25.91 17.35
CA ASP A 512 -53.18 -25.00 17.63
C ASP A 512 -53.05 -23.62 16.94
N GLY A 513 -51.96 -23.39 16.21
CA GLY A 513 -51.68 -22.12 15.53
C GLY A 513 -50.81 -21.15 16.31
N GLY A 514 -50.47 -21.50 17.56
CA GLY A 514 -49.58 -20.76 18.45
C GLY A 514 -48.14 -20.66 17.94
N PHE A 515 -47.42 -19.62 18.37
CA PHE A 515 -46.01 -19.47 18.05
C PHE A 515 -45.13 -20.06 19.16
N SER A 516 -44.03 -20.72 18.75
CA SER A 516 -43.10 -21.40 19.66
C SER A 516 -41.65 -21.04 19.35
N ILE A 517 -40.90 -20.76 20.42
CA ILE A 517 -39.44 -20.63 20.40
C ILE A 517 -38.90 -21.68 21.36
N ARG A 518 -37.98 -22.52 20.90
CA ARG A 518 -37.21 -23.44 21.75
C ARG A 518 -35.73 -23.22 21.50
N LEU A 519 -34.96 -22.92 22.54
CA LEU A 519 -33.51 -22.86 22.46
C LEU A 519 -32.89 -23.95 23.32
N SER A 520 -31.76 -24.48 22.86
CA SER A 520 -30.96 -25.48 23.56
C SER A 520 -29.51 -25.00 23.60
N VAL A 521 -28.95 -24.89 24.79
CA VAL A 521 -27.60 -24.35 25.01
C VAL A 521 -26.83 -25.29 25.93
N PRO A 522 -25.53 -25.56 25.68
CA PRO A 522 -24.73 -26.39 26.58
C PRO A 522 -24.65 -25.82 27.99
N ARG A 523 -24.93 -26.64 29.02
CA ARG A 523 -24.91 -26.23 30.43
C ARG A 523 -23.57 -25.61 30.85
N ALA A 524 -22.45 -26.18 30.38
CA ALA A 524 -21.10 -25.68 30.69
C ALA A 524 -20.83 -24.24 30.24
N VAL A 525 -21.56 -23.72 29.25
CA VAL A 525 -21.44 -22.32 28.79
C VAL A 525 -22.35 -21.38 29.58
N MET A 526 -23.39 -21.94 30.21
CA MET A 526 -24.40 -21.19 30.94
C MET A 526 -24.15 -21.11 32.44
N GLU A 527 -23.57 -22.16 33.01
CA GLU A 527 -23.29 -22.27 34.44
C GLU A 527 -22.08 -21.39 34.82
N ALA A 528 -22.17 -20.72 35.97
CA ALA A 528 -21.06 -20.01 36.56
C ALA A 528 -20.02 -21.04 37.06
N PRO A 529 -18.71 -20.75 36.95
CA PRO A 529 -17.70 -21.62 37.53
C PRO A 529 -17.93 -21.76 39.05
N PRO A 530 -17.70 -22.94 39.65
CA PRO A 530 -17.88 -23.14 41.08
C PRO A 530 -17.03 -22.12 41.85
N SER A 531 -17.67 -21.36 42.73
CA SER A 531 -17.00 -20.40 43.61
C SER A 531 -15.98 -21.15 44.47
N SER A 532 -14.72 -20.74 44.37
CA SER A 532 -13.57 -21.28 45.12
C SER A 532 -13.66 -20.98 46.61
#